data_AF-A0A520LZX8-F1
#
_entry.id   AF-A0A520LZX8-F1
#
_cell.length_a   1.000
_cell.length_b   1.000
_cell.length_c   1.000
_cell.angle_alpha   90.00
_cell.angle_beta   90.00
_cell.angle_gamma   90.00
#
_symmetry.space_group_name_H-M   'P 1'
#
loop_
_entity.id
_entity.type
_entity.pdbx_description
1 polymer ?
#
loop_
_entity_poly.entity_id
_entity_poly.type
_entity_poly.pdbx_seq_one_letter_code
_entity_poly.pdbx_strand_id
1 'polypeptide(L)'
;MKSFRGLIFSMIVLVGLLGIVIHAAIKSSSSPSPQRIVERYADCHVHLLDFLQNGEFMNSDKKFPGGEYGRQADTGRFVSLPFGERGRRIEALLESMEKAQVHNALVCGMPFIKKWSQNEPFQRPRYYLDSPSRVKPARDTDVSVGSAMLDYKIKYADNPDKLSKLKAIHPSLCGFDATDLGAVDLLIKRIKEFPEVWECIGEVMSRHDDLTNLTTGERPRANHPALARVCRFAGEHFLPVSIHHNIAPISRNSKEVKLPTYLNEFIELLEYCREGNNGCKVSTKFIWCHSGISRRIVINDLHFWIDEVLKEYSDQVYIDLSWVVLDDYVLPNLESWVKLISKYPDHFMIGSDVVGTVSRMDQTLRPYDELLEALPKNIRNKVAHDNFANLFERMGLMRKKNGLGDQGISLSPDYAFSDKLHVRPDFKKSYFMEKRIESLQSQ
;
A
#
# COMPACT_ATOMS: atom_id res chain seq x y z
N MET A 1 35.39 -52.32 47.53
CA MET A 1 36.12 -51.74 46.39
C MET A 1 35.20 -51.70 45.17
N LYS A 2 34.90 -50.48 44.69
CA LYS A 2 34.45 -50.08 43.34
C LYS A 2 33.31 -50.86 42.65
N SER A 3 32.14 -50.23 42.55
CA SER A 3 31.53 -49.85 41.25
C SER A 3 30.29 -48.99 41.51
N PHE A 4 30.37 -47.71 41.14
CA PHE A 4 29.33 -46.69 41.27
C PHE A 4 28.35 -46.82 40.10
N ARG A 5 27.09 -47.11 40.39
CA ARG A 5 25.99 -47.11 39.41
C ARG A 5 25.54 -45.67 39.13
N GLY A 6 25.28 -45.38 37.86
CA GLY A 6 24.93 -44.06 37.36
C GLY A 6 23.72 -43.44 38.06
N LEU A 7 23.89 -42.19 38.48
CA LEU A 7 22.79 -41.32 38.89
C LEU A 7 22.16 -40.68 37.64
N ILE A 8 20.84 -40.86 37.56
CA ILE A 8 19.93 -40.18 36.66
C ILE A 8 19.93 -38.69 37.02
N PHE A 9 20.37 -37.83 36.11
CA PHE A 9 20.16 -36.39 36.23
C PHE A 9 18.84 -36.04 35.52
N SER A 10 17.83 -35.75 36.33
CA SER A 10 16.55 -35.20 35.88
C SER A 10 16.76 -33.75 35.45
N MET A 11 16.75 -33.49 34.15
CA MET A 11 16.83 -32.13 33.61
C MET A 11 15.40 -31.63 33.38
N ILE A 12 14.91 -30.86 34.35
CA ILE A 12 13.73 -30.02 34.21
C ILE A 12 14.04 -29.00 33.11
N VAL A 13 13.52 -29.23 31.90
CA VAL A 13 13.49 -28.20 30.85
C VAL A 13 12.16 -27.50 30.94
N LEU A 14 12.29 -26.22 31.27
CA LEU A 14 11.27 -25.20 31.41
C LEU A 14 10.34 -25.17 30.19
N VAL A 15 9.05 -25.18 30.49
CA VAL A 15 7.93 -24.88 29.59
C VAL A 15 8.17 -23.52 28.92
N GLY A 16 8.59 -23.56 27.66
CA GLY A 16 8.66 -22.40 26.78
C GLY A 16 7.42 -22.35 25.89
N LEU A 17 6.57 -21.37 26.15
CA LEU A 17 5.37 -20.99 25.39
C LEU A 17 5.49 -21.23 23.88
N LEU A 18 4.84 -22.28 23.38
CA LEU A 18 4.38 -22.34 22.00
C LEU A 18 3.25 -21.31 21.84
N GLY A 19 3.63 -20.08 21.49
CA GLY A 19 2.71 -19.15 20.85
C GLY A 19 2.36 -19.69 19.48
N ILE A 20 1.19 -20.31 19.37
CA ILE A 20 0.61 -20.79 18.13
C ILE A 20 0.47 -19.59 17.18
N VAL A 21 1.38 -19.47 16.23
CA VAL A 21 1.12 -18.75 14.99
C VAL A 21 0.07 -19.58 14.27
N ILE A 22 -1.20 -19.18 14.36
CA ILE A 22 -2.22 -19.69 13.46
C ILE A 22 -1.83 -19.17 12.07
N HIS A 23 -1.05 -19.97 11.35
CA HIS A 23 -1.15 -19.97 9.90
C HIS A 23 -2.60 -20.30 9.61
N ALA A 24 -3.36 -19.32 9.13
CA ALA A 24 -4.62 -19.59 8.46
C ALA A 24 -4.29 -20.48 7.25
N ALA A 25 -4.35 -21.79 7.46
CA ALA A 25 -4.36 -22.78 6.39
C ALA A 25 -5.71 -22.63 5.70
N ILE A 26 -5.77 -21.70 4.74
CA ILE A 26 -6.89 -21.60 3.81
C ILE A 26 -6.90 -22.91 3.03
N LYS A 27 -7.87 -23.78 3.33
CA LYS A 27 -8.14 -25.00 2.57
C LYS A 27 -8.29 -24.63 1.09
N SER A 28 -7.44 -25.19 0.24
CA SER A 28 -7.69 -25.22 -1.20
C SER A 28 -8.82 -26.21 -1.48
N SER A 29 -10.07 -25.77 -1.33
CA SER A 29 -11.20 -26.50 -1.90
C SER A 29 -11.31 -26.16 -3.39
N SER A 30 -11.01 -27.13 -4.25
CA SER A 30 -11.27 -27.10 -5.70
C SER A 30 -12.77 -27.24 -5.99
N SER A 31 -13.57 -26.34 -5.41
CA SER A 31 -14.96 -26.11 -5.78
C SER A 31 -14.96 -25.14 -6.97
N PRO A 32 -15.91 -25.22 -7.93
CA PRO A 32 -16.08 -24.13 -8.90
C PRO A 32 -16.22 -22.85 -8.09
N SER A 33 -15.34 -21.89 -8.34
CA SER A 33 -15.31 -20.68 -7.54
C SER A 33 -16.70 -20.04 -7.60
N PRO A 34 -17.33 -19.72 -6.46
CA PRO A 34 -18.63 -19.06 -6.48
C PRO A 34 -18.52 -17.84 -7.39
N GLN A 35 -19.53 -17.69 -8.26
CA GLN A 35 -19.59 -16.59 -9.21
C GLN A 35 -19.42 -15.28 -8.42
N ARG A 36 -18.43 -14.48 -8.83
CA ARG A 36 -18.15 -13.18 -8.23
C ARG A 36 -19.42 -12.33 -8.24
N ILE A 37 -19.65 -11.61 -7.15
CA ILE A 37 -20.94 -10.92 -6.94
C ILE A 37 -21.05 -9.59 -7.68
N VAL A 38 -19.93 -9.11 -8.22
CA VAL A 38 -19.85 -8.00 -9.17
C VAL A 38 -19.01 -8.42 -10.36
N GLU A 39 -19.24 -7.77 -11.51
CA GLU A 39 -18.55 -8.09 -12.77
C GLU A 39 -17.15 -7.49 -12.85
N ARG A 40 -16.90 -6.41 -12.09
CA ARG A 40 -15.68 -5.61 -12.17
C ARG A 40 -15.19 -5.26 -10.78
N TYR A 41 -13.90 -5.53 -10.55
CA TYR A 41 -13.17 -5.08 -9.37
C TYR A 41 -12.09 -4.07 -9.78
N ALA A 42 -11.73 -3.19 -8.87
CA ALA A 42 -10.45 -2.50 -8.88
C ALA A 42 -9.64 -2.97 -7.67
N ASP A 43 -8.32 -2.94 -7.80
CA ASP A 43 -7.40 -3.25 -6.72
C ASP A 43 -6.59 -2.00 -6.38
N CYS A 44 -6.95 -1.32 -5.29
CA CYS A 44 -6.29 -0.09 -4.92
C CYS A 44 -4.92 -0.28 -4.25
N HIS A 45 -4.41 -1.51 -4.12
CA HIS A 45 -3.18 -1.75 -3.39
C HIS A 45 -2.44 -3.01 -3.85
N VAL A 46 -1.45 -2.85 -4.75
CA VAL A 46 -0.59 -3.93 -5.24
C VAL A 46 0.89 -3.54 -5.14
N HIS A 47 1.69 -4.37 -4.47
CA HIS A 47 3.14 -4.29 -4.54
C HIS A 47 3.68 -5.34 -5.53
N LEU A 48 4.20 -4.88 -6.67
CA LEU A 48 4.79 -5.74 -7.70
C LEU A 48 6.08 -6.42 -7.23
N LEU A 49 6.74 -5.83 -6.23
CA LEU A 49 8.01 -6.28 -5.68
C LEU A 49 7.87 -6.57 -4.17
N ASP A 50 8.71 -7.45 -3.66
CA ASP A 50 8.84 -7.81 -2.25
C ASP A 50 9.96 -7.02 -1.56
N PHE A 51 10.19 -7.30 -0.27
CA PHE A 51 11.27 -6.67 0.51
C PHE A 51 12.69 -7.11 0.08
N LEU A 52 12.82 -8.00 -0.90
CA LEU A 52 14.06 -8.33 -1.59
C LEU A 52 14.14 -7.68 -2.98
N GLN A 53 13.17 -6.84 -3.32
CA GLN A 53 13.08 -6.10 -4.58
C GLN A 53 12.91 -7.01 -5.80
N ASN A 54 12.28 -8.17 -5.61
CA ASN A 54 11.87 -9.06 -6.70
C ASN A 54 10.40 -9.42 -6.55
N GLY A 55 9.82 -10.08 -7.54
CA GLY A 55 8.42 -10.47 -7.52
C GLY A 55 8.11 -11.39 -8.68
N GLU A 56 6.90 -11.94 -8.66
CA GLU A 56 6.39 -12.83 -9.70
C GLU A 56 6.52 -12.23 -11.11
N PHE A 57 6.79 -13.12 -12.06
CA PHE A 57 6.91 -12.78 -13.46
C PHE A 57 6.53 -13.98 -14.32
N MET A 58 6.07 -13.73 -15.54
CA MET A 58 5.69 -14.79 -16.47
C MET A 58 6.91 -15.58 -16.92
N ASN A 59 6.91 -16.88 -16.62
CA ASN A 59 8.00 -17.81 -16.88
C ASN A 59 7.51 -19.13 -17.50
N SER A 60 6.41 -19.07 -18.27
CA SER A 60 5.83 -20.23 -18.96
C SER A 60 6.79 -20.87 -19.96
N ASP A 61 7.72 -20.10 -20.53
CA ASP A 61 8.80 -20.56 -21.40
C ASP A 61 9.98 -21.19 -20.64
N LYS A 62 9.95 -21.17 -19.30
CA LYS A 62 11.01 -21.68 -18.40
C LYS A 62 12.38 -21.08 -18.68
N LYS A 63 12.43 -19.84 -19.20
CA LYS A 63 13.69 -19.14 -19.49
C LYS A 63 14.50 -18.87 -18.22
N PHE A 64 13.82 -18.67 -17.09
CA PHE A 64 14.45 -18.41 -15.79
C PHE A 64 14.15 -19.52 -14.79
N PRO A 65 14.95 -19.66 -13.71
CA PRO A 65 14.64 -20.58 -12.62
C PRO A 65 13.29 -20.29 -11.96
N GLY A 66 12.62 -21.33 -11.49
CA GLY A 66 11.34 -21.25 -10.80
C GLY A 66 10.17 -21.85 -11.59
N GLY A 67 8.98 -21.83 -10.98
CA GLY A 67 7.74 -22.27 -11.62
C GLY A 67 7.23 -21.29 -12.69
N GLU A 68 5.96 -21.42 -13.06
CA GLU A 68 5.32 -20.59 -14.11
C GLU A 68 5.31 -19.09 -13.78
N TYR A 69 5.29 -18.73 -12.50
CA TYR A 69 5.41 -17.35 -12.02
C TYR A 69 6.81 -17.00 -11.49
N GLY A 70 7.82 -17.80 -11.82
CA GLY A 70 9.22 -17.54 -11.46
C GLY A 70 9.57 -17.79 -9.99
N ARG A 71 8.63 -18.30 -9.19
CA ARG A 71 8.88 -18.66 -7.78
C ARG A 71 9.71 -19.94 -7.70
N GLN A 72 10.86 -19.89 -7.06
CA GLN A 72 11.73 -21.05 -6.85
C GLN A 72 11.22 -21.92 -5.69
N ALA A 73 11.14 -23.23 -5.90
CA ALA A 73 10.54 -24.15 -4.92
C ALA A 73 11.39 -24.33 -3.63
N ASP A 74 12.71 -24.26 -3.77
CA ASP A 74 13.69 -24.45 -2.70
C ASP A 74 13.81 -23.23 -1.77
N THR A 75 13.78 -22.03 -2.33
CA THR A 75 14.00 -20.77 -1.60
C THR A 75 12.73 -19.95 -1.41
N GLY A 76 11.70 -20.20 -2.23
CA GLY A 76 10.51 -19.37 -2.32
C GLY A 76 10.77 -17.96 -2.87
N ARG A 77 11.94 -17.72 -3.49
CA ARG A 77 12.38 -16.42 -4.02
C ARG A 77 12.14 -16.30 -5.52
N PHE A 78 12.28 -15.07 -6.00
CA PHE A 78 12.27 -14.72 -7.41
C PHE A 78 13.67 -14.28 -7.84
N VAL A 79 14.03 -14.55 -9.08
CA VAL A 79 15.26 -13.98 -9.65
C VAL A 79 15.07 -12.51 -10.03
N SER A 80 16.17 -11.77 -10.05
CA SER A 80 16.19 -10.45 -10.67
C SER A 80 16.16 -10.63 -12.19
N LEU A 81 15.27 -9.88 -12.85
CA LEU A 81 15.15 -9.94 -14.31
C LEU A 81 16.10 -8.92 -14.94
N PRO A 82 16.88 -9.33 -15.96
CA PRO A 82 17.77 -8.43 -16.67
C PRO A 82 16.98 -7.39 -17.49
N PHE A 83 17.71 -6.42 -18.05
CA PHE A 83 17.12 -5.45 -18.99
C PHE A 83 16.44 -6.12 -20.17
N GLY A 84 15.28 -5.60 -20.58
CA GLY A 84 14.46 -6.16 -21.66
C GLY A 84 13.54 -7.31 -21.23
N GLU A 85 13.69 -7.84 -20.01
CA GLU A 85 12.90 -8.97 -19.53
C GLU A 85 11.94 -8.61 -18.40
N ARG A 86 11.98 -7.37 -17.88
CA ARG A 86 11.14 -6.97 -16.73
C ARG A 86 9.66 -6.86 -17.08
N GLY A 87 9.31 -6.68 -18.36
CA GLY A 87 7.93 -6.70 -18.86
C GLY A 87 7.17 -7.99 -18.53
N ARG A 88 7.87 -9.09 -18.24
CA ARG A 88 7.27 -10.34 -17.74
C ARG A 88 6.51 -10.16 -16.42
N ARG A 89 6.86 -9.17 -15.60
CA ARG A 89 6.10 -8.83 -14.39
C ARG A 89 4.74 -8.25 -14.73
N ILE A 90 4.68 -7.41 -15.77
CA ILE A 90 3.43 -6.83 -16.26
C ILE A 90 2.57 -7.91 -16.90
N GLU A 91 3.15 -8.89 -17.60
CA GLU A 91 2.43 -10.06 -18.10
C GLU A 91 1.79 -10.88 -16.97
N ALA A 92 2.55 -11.20 -15.92
CA ALA A 92 2.03 -11.91 -14.75
C ALA A 92 0.94 -11.12 -14.01
N LEU A 93 1.12 -9.81 -13.86
CA LEU A 93 0.12 -8.92 -13.27
C LEU A 93 -1.18 -8.92 -14.09
N LEU A 94 -1.11 -8.69 -15.41
CA LEU A 94 -2.29 -8.64 -16.28
C LEU A 94 -3.05 -9.98 -16.29
N GLU A 95 -2.34 -11.11 -16.29
CA GLU A 95 -2.98 -12.42 -16.17
C GLU A 95 -3.67 -12.60 -14.80
N SER A 96 -3.04 -12.15 -13.73
CA SER A 96 -3.60 -12.23 -12.38
C SER A 96 -4.84 -11.34 -12.24
N MET A 97 -4.79 -10.14 -12.81
CA MET A 97 -5.93 -9.22 -12.89
C MET A 97 -7.10 -9.84 -13.66
N GLU A 98 -6.83 -10.47 -14.81
CA GLU A 98 -7.85 -11.17 -15.61
C GLU A 98 -8.51 -12.30 -14.81
N LYS A 99 -7.73 -13.14 -14.12
CA LYS A 99 -8.26 -14.21 -13.25
C LYS A 99 -9.08 -13.68 -12.09
N ALA A 100 -8.71 -12.53 -11.54
CA ALA A 100 -9.37 -11.88 -10.40
C ALA A 100 -10.54 -10.96 -10.80
N GLN A 101 -10.81 -10.78 -12.11
CA GLN A 101 -11.76 -9.79 -12.65
C GLN A 101 -11.42 -8.33 -12.24
N VAL A 102 -10.14 -8.04 -12.04
CA VAL A 102 -9.64 -6.71 -11.73
C VAL A 102 -9.41 -5.93 -13.02
N HIS A 103 -10.08 -4.80 -13.15
CA HIS A 103 -10.06 -3.95 -14.34
C HIS A 103 -9.21 -2.69 -14.16
N ASN A 104 -8.84 -2.36 -12.92
CA ASN A 104 -7.92 -1.27 -12.60
C ASN A 104 -7.08 -1.68 -11.38
N ALA A 105 -5.77 -1.44 -11.39
CA ALA A 105 -4.89 -1.75 -10.26
C ALA A 105 -3.89 -0.62 -9.99
N LEU A 106 -3.81 -0.15 -8.74
CA LEU A 106 -2.73 0.71 -8.26
C LEU A 106 -1.50 -0.14 -7.96
N VAL A 107 -0.43 0.08 -8.72
CA VAL A 107 0.77 -0.77 -8.67
C VAL A 107 1.96 0.05 -8.24
N CYS A 108 2.59 -0.35 -7.15
CA CYS A 108 3.86 0.21 -6.70
C CYS A 108 4.93 -0.88 -6.60
N GLY A 109 6.17 -0.46 -6.41
CA GLY A 109 7.21 -1.37 -5.95
C GLY A 109 7.06 -1.64 -4.45
N MET A 110 8.13 -2.09 -3.80
CA MET A 110 8.22 -2.07 -2.34
C MET A 110 9.12 -0.89 -1.92
N PRO A 111 8.66 0.05 -1.07
CA PRO A 111 9.43 1.24 -0.66
C PRO A 111 10.75 0.92 0.05
N PHE A 112 10.87 -0.28 0.61
CA PHE A 112 12.00 -0.69 1.40
C PHE A 112 12.62 -2.03 0.97
N ILE A 113 13.92 -2.16 1.18
CA ILE A 113 14.64 -3.43 1.12
C ILE A 113 15.02 -3.88 2.53
N LYS A 114 14.80 -5.15 2.83
CA LYS A 114 15.18 -5.76 4.12
C LYS A 114 16.67 -6.03 4.14
N LYS A 115 17.38 -5.48 5.14
CA LYS A 115 18.79 -5.77 5.35
C LYS A 115 18.95 -7.24 5.77
N TRP A 116 19.94 -7.91 5.19
CA TRP A 116 20.47 -9.15 5.72
C TRP A 116 21.68 -8.83 6.59
N SER A 117 21.51 -8.86 7.90
CA SER A 117 22.59 -8.56 8.84
C SER A 117 23.47 -9.80 9.08
N GLN A 118 24.77 -9.58 9.34
CA GLN A 118 25.74 -10.64 9.63
C GLN A 118 25.35 -11.49 10.85
N ASN A 119 24.63 -10.89 11.80
CA ASN A 119 24.19 -11.55 13.03
C ASN A 119 22.83 -12.27 12.91
N GLU A 120 22.27 -12.41 11.69
CA GLU A 120 21.05 -13.19 11.48
C GLU A 120 21.35 -14.69 11.53
N PRO A 121 20.70 -15.46 12.42
CA PRO A 121 21.29 -16.71 12.87
C PRO A 121 21.15 -17.89 11.89
N PHE A 122 20.21 -17.88 10.92
CA PHE A 122 19.97 -19.08 10.09
C PHE A 122 19.53 -18.85 8.64
N GLN A 123 18.73 -17.82 8.32
CA GLN A 123 18.22 -17.61 6.95
C GLN A 123 18.10 -16.12 6.62
N ARG A 124 18.45 -15.74 5.38
CA ARG A 124 18.23 -14.38 4.89
C ARG A 124 16.73 -14.03 4.99
N PRO A 125 16.36 -12.98 5.74
CA PRO A 125 14.96 -12.57 5.92
C PRO A 125 14.35 -12.16 4.58
N ARG A 126 13.06 -12.45 4.39
CA ARG A 126 12.30 -12.11 3.17
C ARG A 126 11.26 -11.05 3.44
N TYR A 127 10.71 -11.01 4.65
CA TYR A 127 9.70 -10.05 5.08
C TYR A 127 10.24 -9.17 6.21
N TYR A 128 9.61 -8.02 6.46
CA TYR A 128 10.12 -7.08 7.47
C TYR A 128 10.06 -7.62 8.89
N LEU A 129 9.08 -8.48 9.20
CA LEU A 129 8.94 -9.13 10.52
C LEU A 129 9.80 -10.39 10.71
N ASP A 130 10.43 -10.91 9.65
CA ASP A 130 11.21 -12.15 9.75
C ASP A 130 12.41 -12.02 10.71
N SER A 131 12.86 -10.79 10.97
CA SER A 131 14.02 -10.54 11.82
C SER A 131 14.08 -9.09 12.34
N PRO A 132 14.91 -8.79 13.36
CA PRO A 132 15.09 -7.41 13.84
C PRO A 132 16.00 -6.56 12.95
N SER A 133 16.51 -7.09 11.83
CA SER A 133 17.34 -6.32 10.90
C SER A 133 16.61 -5.08 10.37
N ARG A 134 17.36 -3.99 10.22
CA ARG A 134 16.83 -2.74 9.67
C ARG A 134 16.33 -2.89 8.24
N VAL A 135 15.49 -1.96 7.81
CA VAL A 135 15.15 -1.75 6.40
C VAL A 135 15.88 -0.52 5.86
N LYS A 136 16.02 -0.45 4.54
CA LYS A 136 16.62 0.68 3.82
C LYS A 136 15.68 1.14 2.72
N PRO A 137 15.57 2.46 2.43
CA PRO A 137 14.83 2.94 1.27
C PRO A 137 15.31 2.25 -0.01
N ALA A 138 14.37 1.70 -0.77
CA ALA A 138 14.66 1.00 -2.02
C ALA A 138 14.54 1.95 -3.21
N ARG A 139 15.55 2.80 -3.40
CA ARG A 139 15.55 3.86 -4.44
C ARG A 139 15.41 3.37 -5.89
N ASP A 140 15.68 2.08 -6.14
CA ASP A 140 15.59 1.46 -7.46
C ASP A 140 14.28 0.69 -7.70
N THR A 141 13.38 0.69 -6.70
CA THR A 141 12.05 0.05 -6.82
C THR A 141 11.25 0.68 -7.96
N ASP A 142 11.26 2.01 -8.05
CA ASP A 142 10.56 2.77 -9.10
C ASP A 142 11.22 2.55 -10.47
N VAL A 143 12.56 2.40 -10.54
CA VAL A 143 13.24 2.03 -11.79
C VAL A 143 12.77 0.67 -12.27
N SER A 144 12.61 -0.28 -11.35
CA SER A 144 12.20 -1.64 -11.67
C SER A 144 10.77 -1.68 -12.20
N VAL A 145 9.85 -0.93 -11.61
CA VAL A 145 8.46 -0.80 -12.08
C VAL A 145 8.39 -0.04 -13.41
N GLY A 146 9.03 1.14 -13.51
CA GLY A 146 9.05 1.93 -14.74
C GLY A 146 9.66 1.19 -15.92
N SER A 147 10.78 0.48 -15.67
CA SER A 147 11.39 -0.38 -16.69
C SER A 147 10.52 -1.57 -17.08
N ALA A 148 9.75 -2.15 -16.15
CA ALA A 148 8.83 -3.23 -16.48
C ALA A 148 7.72 -2.75 -17.44
N MET A 149 7.17 -1.56 -17.19
CA MET A 149 6.19 -0.93 -18.09
C MET A 149 6.80 -0.66 -19.48
N LEU A 150 8.03 -0.13 -19.53
CA LEU A 150 8.71 0.16 -20.79
C LEU A 150 9.08 -1.12 -21.56
N ASP A 151 9.66 -2.12 -20.90
CA ASP A 151 10.02 -3.41 -21.49
C ASP A 151 8.77 -4.09 -22.08
N TYR A 152 7.61 -4.00 -21.41
CA TYR A 152 6.34 -4.51 -21.95
C TYR A 152 5.92 -3.75 -23.21
N LYS A 153 5.95 -2.40 -23.18
CA LYS A 153 5.62 -1.56 -24.34
C LYS A 153 6.52 -1.88 -25.54
N ILE A 154 7.81 -2.06 -25.32
CA ILE A 154 8.78 -2.42 -26.38
C ILE A 154 8.48 -3.80 -26.94
N LYS A 155 8.29 -4.80 -26.07
CA LYS A 155 8.01 -6.19 -26.49
C LYS A 155 6.74 -6.30 -27.35
N TYR A 156 5.74 -5.48 -27.05
CA TYR A 156 4.43 -5.52 -27.71
C TYR A 156 4.13 -4.26 -28.55
N ALA A 157 5.16 -3.58 -29.05
CA ALA A 157 5.01 -2.32 -29.80
C ALA A 157 4.06 -2.45 -31.00
N ASP A 158 4.08 -3.59 -31.69
CA ASP A 158 3.24 -3.89 -32.85
C ASP A 158 1.90 -4.58 -32.48
N ASN A 159 1.52 -4.61 -31.20
CA ASN A 159 0.29 -5.26 -30.72
C ASN A 159 -0.59 -4.27 -29.92
N PRO A 160 -1.45 -3.50 -30.60
CA PRO A 160 -2.32 -2.50 -29.95
C PRO A 160 -3.21 -3.08 -28.84
N ASP A 161 -3.71 -4.30 -29.00
CA ASP A 161 -4.58 -4.96 -28.01
C ASP A 161 -3.82 -5.28 -26.72
N LYS A 162 -2.54 -5.66 -26.81
CA LYS A 162 -1.68 -5.85 -25.64
C LYS A 162 -1.36 -4.51 -24.98
N LEU A 163 -1.05 -3.49 -25.77
CA LEU A 163 -0.74 -2.15 -25.25
C LEU A 163 -1.96 -1.51 -24.56
N SER A 164 -3.17 -1.72 -25.08
CA SER A 164 -4.39 -1.15 -24.48
C SER A 164 -4.67 -1.71 -23.08
N LYS A 165 -4.22 -2.93 -22.77
CA LYS A 165 -4.34 -3.51 -21.42
C LYS A 165 -3.57 -2.71 -20.36
N LEU A 166 -2.54 -1.95 -20.74
CA LEU A 166 -1.78 -1.12 -19.80
C LEU A 166 -2.61 0.01 -19.18
N LYS A 167 -3.72 0.42 -19.80
CA LYS A 167 -4.62 1.45 -19.26
C LYS A 167 -5.24 1.06 -17.91
N ALA A 168 -5.32 -0.25 -17.64
CA ALA A 168 -5.82 -0.80 -16.39
C ALA A 168 -4.78 -0.80 -15.25
N ILE A 169 -3.52 -0.43 -15.53
CA ILE A 169 -2.46 -0.40 -14.53
C ILE A 169 -2.16 1.06 -14.25
N HIS A 170 -2.18 1.44 -12.97
CA HIS A 170 -1.83 2.78 -12.50
C HIS A 170 -0.53 2.70 -11.68
N PRO A 171 0.65 2.89 -12.29
CA PRO A 171 1.92 2.83 -11.59
C PRO A 171 2.10 3.99 -10.60
N SER A 172 2.77 3.72 -9.49
CA SER A 172 2.95 4.67 -8.40
C SER A 172 4.40 4.72 -7.91
N LEU A 173 4.86 5.93 -7.60
CA LEU A 173 6.22 6.21 -7.12
C LEU A 173 6.31 6.04 -5.61
N CYS A 174 7.21 5.18 -5.14
CA CYS A 174 7.31 4.85 -3.71
C CYS A 174 8.75 4.71 -3.18
N GLY A 175 9.75 4.78 -4.06
CA GLY A 175 11.16 4.55 -3.76
C GLY A 175 11.91 5.72 -3.13
N PHE A 176 11.29 6.49 -2.24
CA PHE A 176 11.89 7.68 -1.64
C PHE A 176 11.84 7.66 -0.11
N ASP A 177 12.68 8.48 0.51
CA ASP A 177 12.67 8.68 1.96
C ASP A 177 11.71 9.83 2.31
N ALA A 178 10.62 9.55 3.02
CA ALA A 178 9.62 10.54 3.41
C ALA A 178 10.15 11.57 4.45
N THR A 179 11.40 11.43 4.91
CA THR A 179 12.09 12.39 5.78
C THR A 179 13.11 13.26 5.02
N ASP A 180 13.33 13.03 3.72
CA ASP A 180 14.28 13.79 2.90
C ASP A 180 13.59 14.94 2.15
N LEU A 181 13.96 16.19 2.45
CA LEU A 181 13.43 17.37 1.73
C LEU A 181 13.69 17.32 0.21
N GLY A 182 14.72 16.58 -0.22
CA GLY A 182 15.04 16.31 -1.63
C GLY A 182 14.26 15.15 -2.25
N ALA A 183 13.31 14.54 -1.54
CA ALA A 183 12.47 13.47 -2.07
C ALA A 183 11.72 13.88 -3.34
N VAL A 184 11.27 15.14 -3.42
CA VAL A 184 10.60 15.67 -4.62
C VAL A 184 11.52 15.67 -5.84
N ASP A 185 12.82 15.95 -5.68
CA ASP A 185 13.77 15.92 -6.78
C ASP A 185 13.97 14.50 -7.31
N LEU A 186 13.93 13.50 -6.42
CA LEU A 186 13.93 12.09 -6.82
C LEU A 186 12.66 11.73 -7.61
N LEU A 187 11.47 12.19 -7.17
CA LEU A 187 10.23 11.98 -7.90
C LEU A 187 10.30 12.59 -9.31
N ILE A 188 10.73 13.85 -9.42
CA ILE A 188 10.89 14.55 -10.70
C ILE A 188 11.87 13.81 -11.60
N LYS A 189 13.00 13.33 -11.05
CA LYS A 189 13.96 12.52 -11.80
C LYS A 189 13.31 11.26 -12.38
N ARG A 190 12.53 10.51 -11.58
CA ARG A 190 11.86 9.29 -12.05
C ARG A 190 10.74 9.56 -13.04
N ILE A 191 10.04 10.69 -12.91
CA ILE A 191 9.03 11.12 -13.88
C ILE A 191 9.67 11.47 -15.22
N LYS A 192 10.80 12.18 -15.22
CA LYS A 192 11.54 12.50 -16.45
C LYS A 192 12.18 11.28 -17.10
N GLU A 193 12.60 10.30 -16.30
CA GLU A 193 13.17 9.04 -16.79
C GLU A 193 12.11 8.12 -17.43
N PHE A 194 10.89 8.13 -16.87
CA PHE A 194 9.76 7.34 -17.35
C PHE A 194 8.53 8.24 -17.56
N PRO A 195 8.54 9.11 -18.58
CA PRO A 195 7.44 10.02 -18.84
C PRO A 195 6.16 9.25 -19.15
N GLU A 196 5.03 9.77 -18.66
CA GLU A 196 3.68 9.21 -18.84
C GLU A 196 3.46 7.82 -18.22
N VAL A 197 4.35 7.38 -17.32
CA VAL A 197 4.18 6.10 -16.59
C VAL A 197 3.46 6.30 -15.26
N TRP A 198 3.77 7.35 -14.51
CA TRP A 198 3.37 7.47 -13.11
C TRP A 198 2.02 8.17 -12.94
N GLU A 199 1.14 7.60 -12.13
CA GLU A 199 -0.21 8.15 -11.91
C GLU A 199 -0.52 8.48 -10.46
N CYS A 200 0.36 8.07 -9.52
CA CYS A 200 0.20 8.23 -8.09
C CYS A 200 1.58 8.35 -7.42
N ILE A 201 1.59 8.86 -6.19
CA ILE A 201 2.76 8.79 -5.29
C ILE A 201 2.37 7.90 -4.10
N GLY A 202 3.02 6.76 -3.97
CA GLY A 202 2.85 5.80 -2.89
C GLY A 202 3.00 4.34 -3.32
N GLU A 203 2.92 3.37 -2.41
CA GLU A 203 2.61 3.59 -1.00
C GLU A 203 3.70 4.39 -0.27
N VAL A 204 3.30 5.53 0.30
CA VAL A 204 4.20 6.37 1.10
C VAL A 204 4.21 5.85 2.52
N MET A 205 5.36 5.33 2.93
CA MET A 205 5.56 4.78 4.26
C MET A 205 5.74 5.92 5.28
N SER A 206 4.66 6.27 5.97
CA SER A 206 4.67 7.19 7.10
C SER A 206 4.85 6.41 8.42
N ARG A 207 3.92 6.54 9.37
CA ARG A 207 3.85 5.66 10.56
C ARG A 207 3.38 4.28 10.13
N HIS A 208 4.18 3.25 10.40
CA HIS A 208 3.91 1.86 10.09
C HIS A 208 4.49 0.98 11.22
N ASP A 209 3.64 0.25 11.92
CA ASP A 209 3.87 -0.56 13.13
C ASP A 209 5.34 -0.82 13.55
N ASP A 210 5.89 -2.01 13.31
CA ASP A 210 7.31 -2.32 13.48
C ASP A 210 8.17 -1.61 12.45
N LEU A 211 7.65 -1.43 11.23
CA LEU A 211 8.44 -1.01 10.10
C LEU A 211 9.10 0.36 10.31
N THR A 212 8.38 1.33 10.90
CA THR A 212 8.91 2.64 11.32
C THR A 212 10.07 2.49 12.31
N ASN A 213 10.05 1.48 13.18
CA ASN A 213 11.16 1.23 14.09
C ASN A 213 12.32 0.52 13.40
N LEU A 214 12.08 -0.18 12.29
CA LEU A 214 13.12 -0.84 11.50
C LEU A 214 13.83 0.10 10.52
N THR A 215 13.30 1.29 10.25
CA THR A 215 14.00 2.28 9.42
C THR A 215 15.31 2.74 10.08
N THR A 216 16.17 3.39 9.30
CA THR A 216 17.39 4.02 9.81
C THR A 216 17.33 5.51 9.57
N GLY A 217 17.80 6.31 10.53
CA GLY A 217 17.76 7.77 10.45
C GLY A 217 16.54 8.33 11.16
N GLU A 218 16.00 9.42 10.62
CA GLU A 218 14.77 10.03 11.12
C GLU A 218 13.56 9.12 10.89
N ARG A 219 12.55 9.22 11.76
CA ARG A 219 11.33 8.41 11.65
C ARG A 219 10.27 9.20 10.88
N PRO A 220 9.68 8.61 9.83
CA PRO A 220 8.64 9.29 9.08
C PRO A 220 7.37 9.49 9.93
N ARG A 221 6.67 10.60 9.65
CA ARG A 221 5.40 11.03 10.25
C ARG A 221 4.62 11.86 9.22
N ALA A 222 3.29 11.91 9.30
CA ALA A 222 2.48 12.55 8.26
C ALA A 222 2.76 14.05 8.15
N ASN A 223 2.87 14.75 9.27
CA ASN A 223 3.25 16.15 9.36
C ASN A 223 4.78 16.38 9.35
N HIS A 224 5.54 15.56 8.61
CA HIS A 224 6.96 15.81 8.38
C HIS A 224 7.14 16.84 7.23
N PRO A 225 8.07 17.82 7.33
CA PRO A 225 8.31 18.81 6.27
C PRO A 225 8.54 18.24 4.88
N ALA A 226 9.38 17.19 4.77
CA ALA A 226 9.63 16.51 3.51
C ALA A 226 8.38 15.88 2.90
N LEU A 227 7.54 15.25 3.73
CA LEU A 227 6.31 14.63 3.24
C LEU A 227 5.28 15.68 2.81
N ALA A 228 5.11 16.78 3.56
CA ALA A 228 4.29 17.90 3.11
C ALA A 228 4.74 18.43 1.75
N ARG A 229 6.06 18.59 1.55
CA ARG A 229 6.61 19.03 0.26
C ARG A 229 6.28 18.06 -0.87
N VAL A 230 6.37 16.75 -0.64
CA VAL A 230 5.93 15.70 -1.58
C VAL A 230 4.43 15.79 -1.87
N CYS A 231 3.59 15.92 -0.84
CA CYS A 231 2.13 15.99 -1.02
C CYS A 231 1.69 17.27 -1.72
N ARG A 232 2.39 18.40 -1.51
CA ARG A 232 2.16 19.66 -2.24
C ARG A 232 2.51 19.51 -3.71
N PHE A 233 3.67 18.91 -4.02
CA PHE A 233 4.01 18.54 -5.39
C PHE A 233 2.94 17.63 -6.01
N ALA A 234 2.48 16.60 -5.28
CA ALA A 234 1.45 15.69 -5.75
C ALA A 234 0.15 16.42 -6.15
N GLY A 235 -0.38 17.26 -5.27
CA GLY A 235 -1.61 18.03 -5.51
C GLY A 235 -1.48 18.99 -6.70
N GLU A 236 -0.35 19.67 -6.83
CA GLU A 236 -0.07 20.60 -7.94
C GLU A 236 0.03 19.91 -9.31
N HIS A 237 0.28 18.61 -9.33
CA HIS A 237 0.37 17.81 -10.56
C HIS A 237 -0.75 16.77 -10.67
N PHE A 238 -1.80 16.91 -9.87
CA PHE A 238 -2.97 16.03 -9.89
C PHE A 238 -2.59 14.56 -9.72
N LEU A 239 -1.64 14.27 -8.84
CA LEU A 239 -1.30 12.91 -8.42
C LEU A 239 -1.96 12.64 -7.06
N PRO A 240 -2.83 11.62 -6.93
CA PRO A 240 -3.24 11.15 -5.62
C PRO A 240 -2.01 10.61 -4.85
N VAL A 241 -2.10 10.65 -3.53
CA VAL A 241 -1.08 10.11 -2.62
C VAL A 241 -1.65 8.91 -1.88
N SER A 242 -1.11 7.73 -2.14
CA SER A 242 -1.38 6.53 -1.34
C SER A 242 -0.44 6.53 -0.14
N ILE A 243 -0.98 6.58 1.08
CA ILE A 243 -0.19 6.77 2.31
C ILE A 243 -0.53 5.72 3.36
N HIS A 244 0.51 4.99 3.78
CA HIS A 244 0.46 4.20 5.01
C HIS A 244 0.75 5.11 6.20
N HIS A 245 -0.30 5.52 6.89
CA HIS A 245 -0.15 6.25 8.15
C HIS A 245 -0.99 5.63 9.24
N ASN A 246 -0.35 4.86 10.10
CA ASN A 246 -0.98 4.25 11.24
C ASN A 246 -1.55 5.30 12.20
N ILE A 247 -2.80 5.12 12.58
CA ILE A 247 -3.57 6.04 13.42
C ILE A 247 -3.08 6.05 14.88
N ALA A 248 -2.33 5.02 15.31
CA ALA A 248 -1.85 4.84 16.67
C ALA A 248 -0.53 4.07 16.74
N PRO A 249 0.17 4.10 17.91
CA PRO A 249 1.31 3.24 18.19
C PRO A 249 0.90 1.76 18.32
N ILE A 250 1.91 0.88 18.33
CA ILE A 250 1.71 -0.56 18.48
C ILE A 250 1.05 -0.94 19.82
N SER A 251 0.13 -1.89 19.74
CA SER A 251 -0.43 -2.67 20.85
C SER A 251 0.44 -3.90 21.09
N ARG A 252 0.68 -4.25 22.37
CA ARG A 252 1.47 -5.44 22.74
C ARG A 252 0.69 -6.75 22.51
N ASN A 253 -0.64 -6.66 22.46
CA ASN A 253 -1.55 -7.76 22.16
C ASN A 253 -2.93 -7.21 21.78
N SER A 254 -3.84 -8.10 21.36
CA SER A 254 -5.20 -7.77 20.93
C SER A 254 -6.10 -7.13 22.01
N LYS A 255 -5.69 -7.16 23.29
CA LYS A 255 -6.44 -6.57 24.41
C LYS A 255 -5.95 -5.17 24.78
N GLU A 256 -4.80 -4.74 24.24
CA GLU A 256 -4.28 -3.40 24.51
C GLU A 256 -4.81 -2.41 23.47
N VAL A 257 -6.00 -1.87 23.74
CA VAL A 257 -6.62 -0.83 22.91
C VAL A 257 -5.85 0.49 23.05
N LYS A 258 -5.68 1.18 21.92
CA LYS A 258 -5.03 2.51 21.84
C LYS A 258 -6.05 3.58 21.51
N LEU A 259 -5.72 4.81 21.92
CA LEU A 259 -6.31 6.00 21.34
C LEU A 259 -5.62 6.31 20.01
N PRO A 260 -6.29 6.99 19.05
CA PRO A 260 -5.74 7.33 17.74
C PRO A 260 -4.74 8.50 17.82
N THR A 261 -3.70 8.36 18.64
CA THR A 261 -2.78 9.46 19.01
C THR A 261 -1.95 10.00 17.85
N TYR A 262 -1.84 9.27 16.73
CA TYR A 262 -1.14 9.75 15.54
C TYR A 262 -2.08 10.41 14.52
N LEU A 263 -3.41 10.32 14.71
CA LEU A 263 -4.39 10.89 13.78
C LEU A 263 -4.18 12.39 13.56
N ASN A 264 -3.86 13.16 14.62
CA ASN A 264 -3.59 14.59 14.50
C ASN A 264 -2.43 14.88 13.53
N GLU A 265 -1.41 14.01 13.43
CA GLU A 265 -0.31 14.17 12.46
C GLU A 265 -0.84 14.13 11.02
N PHE A 266 -1.83 13.26 10.74
CA PHE A 266 -2.45 13.16 9.41
C PHE A 266 -3.40 14.32 9.13
N ILE A 267 -4.22 14.72 10.10
CA ILE A 267 -5.10 15.89 9.96
C ILE A 267 -4.30 17.16 9.63
N GLU A 268 -3.17 17.37 10.29
CA GLU A 268 -2.28 18.50 10.02
C GLU A 268 -1.75 18.49 8.57
N LEU A 269 -1.44 17.31 8.02
CA LEU A 269 -1.05 17.16 6.61
C LEU A 269 -2.21 17.45 5.66
N LEU A 270 -3.41 16.95 5.94
CA LEU A 270 -4.62 17.21 5.13
C LEU A 270 -4.91 18.70 5.06
N GLU A 271 -4.95 19.38 6.20
CA GLU A 271 -5.14 20.84 6.30
C GLU A 271 -4.05 21.61 5.56
N TYR A 272 -2.79 21.19 5.68
CA TYR A 272 -1.69 21.84 4.95
C TYR A 272 -1.84 21.72 3.43
N CYS A 273 -2.39 20.60 2.96
CA CYS A 273 -2.56 20.29 1.55
C CYS A 273 -3.96 20.61 1.00
N ARG A 274 -4.83 21.26 1.77
CA ARG A 274 -6.19 21.62 1.35
C ARG A 274 -6.23 22.93 0.58
N GLU A 275 -7.02 23.00 -0.49
CA GLU A 275 -7.26 24.23 -1.25
C GLU A 275 -7.61 25.40 -0.33
N GLY A 276 -7.01 26.56 -0.59
CA GLY A 276 -7.17 27.77 0.22
C GLY A 276 -6.22 27.88 1.42
N ASN A 277 -5.63 26.77 1.88
CA ASN A 277 -4.67 26.78 2.97
C ASN A 277 -3.22 26.84 2.46
N ASN A 278 -2.35 27.62 3.12
CA ASN A 278 -0.89 27.64 2.87
C ASN A 278 -0.48 27.83 1.39
N GLY A 279 -1.28 28.58 0.63
CA GLY A 279 -1.05 28.80 -0.81
C GLY A 279 -1.42 27.62 -1.72
N CYS A 280 -2.10 26.60 -1.19
CA CYS A 280 -2.59 25.46 -1.95
C CYS A 280 -3.75 25.87 -2.87
N LYS A 281 -3.59 25.59 -4.17
CA LYS A 281 -4.59 25.88 -5.20
C LYS A 281 -5.51 24.70 -5.53
N VAL A 282 -5.08 23.49 -5.20
CA VAL A 282 -5.79 22.25 -5.51
C VAL A 282 -5.54 21.30 -4.35
N SER A 283 -6.61 20.88 -3.66
CA SER A 283 -6.47 19.94 -2.56
C SER A 283 -5.81 18.64 -3.03
N THR A 284 -4.74 18.21 -2.36
CA THR A 284 -4.17 16.87 -2.59
C THR A 284 -5.18 15.81 -2.20
N LYS A 285 -5.34 14.79 -3.05
CA LYS A 285 -6.19 13.62 -2.77
C LYS A 285 -5.34 12.53 -2.12
N PHE A 286 -5.86 11.91 -1.08
CA PHE A 286 -5.19 10.87 -0.32
C PHE A 286 -5.98 9.57 -0.37
N ILE A 287 -5.30 8.46 -0.60
CA ILE A 287 -5.80 7.12 -0.34
C ILE A 287 -5.12 6.68 0.98
N TRP A 288 -5.89 6.61 2.05
CA TRP A 288 -5.36 6.25 3.37
C TRP A 288 -5.32 4.73 3.50
N CYS A 289 -4.12 4.15 3.36
CA CYS A 289 -3.92 2.70 3.35
C CYS A 289 -4.43 2.06 4.63
N HIS A 290 -5.10 0.92 4.47
CA HIS A 290 -5.59 0.08 5.56
C HIS A 290 -6.38 0.84 6.63
N SER A 291 -7.07 1.93 6.26
CA SER A 291 -7.78 2.78 7.22
C SER A 291 -6.94 3.21 8.44
N GLY A 292 -5.62 3.32 8.27
CA GLY A 292 -4.67 3.64 9.34
C GLY A 292 -4.37 2.51 10.33
N ILE A 293 -4.59 1.25 9.97
CA ILE A 293 -4.36 0.08 10.83
C ILE A 293 -3.19 -0.77 10.35
N SER A 294 -2.65 -1.56 11.28
CA SER A 294 -1.78 -2.69 10.97
C SER A 294 -1.98 -3.82 11.96
N ARG A 295 -1.35 -4.99 11.71
CA ARG A 295 -1.49 -6.22 12.52
C ARG A 295 -1.38 -6.04 14.04
N ARG A 296 -0.65 -5.03 14.51
CA ARG A 296 -0.46 -4.76 15.93
C ARG A 296 -1.04 -3.42 16.36
N ILE A 297 -2.13 -2.98 15.75
CA ILE A 297 -2.83 -1.77 16.15
C ILE A 297 -4.27 -2.13 16.45
N VAL A 298 -4.66 -1.88 17.70
CA VAL A 298 -6.00 -2.15 18.20
C VAL A 298 -6.65 -0.83 18.58
N ILE A 299 -7.71 -0.46 17.87
CA ILE A 299 -8.51 0.75 18.08
C ILE A 299 -9.94 0.34 18.38
N ASN A 300 -10.59 0.95 19.36
CA ASN A 300 -12.03 0.81 19.50
C ASN A 300 -12.73 1.69 18.47
N ASP A 301 -13.82 1.16 17.90
CA ASP A 301 -14.73 1.90 17.04
C ASP A 301 -14.02 2.61 15.88
N LEU A 302 -13.16 1.88 15.16
CA LEU A 302 -12.44 2.43 14.00
C LEU A 302 -13.37 3.13 12.99
N HIS A 303 -14.55 2.54 12.75
CA HIS A 303 -15.59 3.11 11.89
C HIS A 303 -16.06 4.51 12.35
N PHE A 304 -16.09 4.78 13.67
CA PHE A 304 -16.40 6.12 14.19
C PHE A 304 -15.30 7.13 13.84
N TRP A 305 -14.03 6.76 14.00
CA TRP A 305 -12.92 7.65 13.65
C TRP A 305 -12.86 7.95 12.16
N ILE A 306 -13.16 6.96 11.32
CA ILE A 306 -13.27 7.15 9.87
C ILE A 306 -14.46 8.07 9.53
N ASP A 307 -15.61 7.90 10.19
CA ASP A 307 -16.76 8.81 10.02
C ASP A 307 -16.36 10.25 10.31
N GLU A 308 -15.71 10.49 11.45
CA GLU A 308 -15.31 11.82 11.85
C GLU A 308 -14.30 12.44 10.88
N VAL A 309 -13.35 11.65 10.34
CA VAL A 309 -12.42 12.13 9.31
C VAL A 309 -13.17 12.49 8.01
N LEU A 310 -14.01 11.60 7.51
CA LEU A 310 -14.74 11.83 6.25
C LEU A 310 -15.75 12.99 6.36
N LYS A 311 -16.30 13.23 7.56
CA LYS A 311 -17.18 14.37 7.83
C LYS A 311 -16.50 15.72 7.56
N GLU A 312 -15.22 15.86 7.84
CA GLU A 312 -14.47 17.12 7.64
C GLU A 312 -13.61 17.13 6.37
N TYR A 313 -13.15 15.96 5.92
CA TYR A 313 -12.10 15.79 4.91
C TYR A 313 -12.48 14.85 3.76
N SER A 314 -13.77 14.56 3.54
CA SER A 314 -14.23 13.78 2.37
C SER A 314 -13.82 14.42 1.04
N ASP A 315 -13.58 15.73 0.98
CA ASP A 315 -13.05 16.35 -0.23
C ASP A 315 -11.61 15.89 -0.55
N GLN A 316 -10.86 15.34 0.40
CA GLN A 316 -9.46 14.93 0.22
C GLN A 316 -9.23 13.42 0.36
N VAL A 317 -10.03 12.71 1.16
CA VAL A 317 -9.68 11.36 1.63
C VAL A 317 -10.54 10.27 1.01
N TYR A 318 -9.86 9.20 0.58
CA TYR A 318 -10.41 7.89 0.29
C TYR A 318 -9.82 6.88 1.27
N ILE A 319 -10.58 5.85 1.59
CA ILE A 319 -10.27 4.83 2.57
C ILE A 319 -10.00 3.52 1.84
N ASP A 320 -8.78 3.02 1.98
CA ASP A 320 -8.40 1.69 1.53
C ASP A 320 -8.71 0.67 2.64
N LEU A 321 -9.53 -0.33 2.31
CA LEU A 321 -9.93 -1.42 3.21
C LEU A 321 -9.04 -2.66 3.10
N SER A 322 -7.97 -2.61 2.31
CA SER A 322 -7.04 -3.73 2.08
C SER A 322 -6.45 -4.28 3.37
N TRP A 323 -5.95 -5.52 3.28
CA TRP A 323 -5.22 -6.21 4.34
C TRP A 323 -6.09 -6.56 5.57
N VAL A 324 -5.59 -6.31 6.79
CA VAL A 324 -6.20 -6.78 8.03
C VAL A 324 -7.51 -6.06 8.39
N VAL A 325 -7.83 -4.94 7.73
CA VAL A 325 -9.02 -4.14 8.07
C VAL A 325 -10.30 -4.94 7.90
N LEU A 326 -10.40 -5.72 6.82
CA LEU A 326 -11.59 -6.51 6.52
C LEU A 326 -11.90 -7.48 7.67
N ASP A 327 -10.93 -8.34 8.01
CA ASP A 327 -11.12 -9.42 8.98
C ASP A 327 -11.17 -8.91 10.43
N ASP A 328 -10.34 -7.92 10.78
CA ASP A 328 -10.21 -7.48 12.17
C ASP A 328 -11.26 -6.42 12.57
N TYR A 329 -11.80 -5.66 11.61
CA TYR A 329 -12.68 -4.53 11.90
C TYR A 329 -14.00 -4.55 11.13
N VAL A 330 -13.99 -4.86 9.84
CA VAL A 330 -15.20 -4.75 9.00
C VAL A 330 -16.16 -5.90 9.25
N LEU A 331 -15.75 -7.15 9.03
CA LEU A 331 -16.63 -8.31 9.17
C LEU A 331 -17.15 -8.50 10.61
N PRO A 332 -16.35 -8.30 11.67
CA PRO A 332 -16.84 -8.41 13.05
C PRO A 332 -17.91 -7.37 13.42
N ASN A 333 -18.00 -6.26 12.67
CA ASN A 333 -18.97 -5.18 12.90
C ASN A 333 -19.63 -4.73 11.59
N LEU A 334 -20.03 -5.71 10.77
CA LEU A 334 -20.46 -5.48 9.39
C LEU A 334 -21.59 -4.45 9.27
N GLU A 335 -22.57 -4.47 10.19
CA GLU A 335 -23.70 -3.53 10.16
C GLU A 335 -23.24 -2.06 10.27
N SER A 336 -22.33 -1.76 11.20
CA SER A 336 -21.85 -0.38 11.40
C SER A 336 -21.00 0.08 10.21
N TRP A 337 -20.21 -0.81 9.62
CA TRP A 337 -19.44 -0.52 8.43
C TRP A 337 -20.30 -0.33 7.19
N VAL A 338 -21.34 -1.15 7.00
CA VAL A 338 -22.33 -0.95 5.93
C VAL A 338 -23.02 0.41 6.06
N LYS A 339 -23.38 0.83 7.29
CA LYS A 339 -23.94 2.18 7.54
C LYS A 339 -22.94 3.27 7.19
N LEU A 340 -21.68 3.15 7.62
CA LEU A 340 -20.62 4.12 7.33
C LEU A 340 -20.36 4.24 5.81
N ILE A 341 -20.18 3.11 5.13
CA ILE A 341 -19.94 3.06 3.69
C ILE A 341 -21.15 3.63 2.95
N SER A 342 -22.38 3.35 3.40
CA SER A 342 -23.59 3.91 2.79
C SER A 342 -23.71 5.42 3.01
N LYS A 343 -23.16 5.96 4.11
CA LYS A 343 -23.09 7.41 4.38
C LYS A 343 -22.09 8.12 3.47
N TYR A 344 -20.97 7.48 3.13
CA TYR A 344 -19.93 8.02 2.24
C TYR A 344 -19.62 7.06 1.08
N PRO A 345 -20.57 6.81 0.17
CA PRO A 345 -20.48 5.72 -0.81
C PRO A 345 -19.36 5.92 -1.84
N ASP A 346 -18.85 7.14 -1.98
CA ASP A 346 -17.81 7.50 -2.95
C ASP A 346 -16.37 7.44 -2.38
N HIS A 347 -16.19 7.02 -1.13
CA HIS A 347 -14.91 7.18 -0.40
C HIS A 347 -14.21 5.87 -0.02
N PHE A 348 -14.81 4.71 -0.23
CA PHE A 348 -14.21 3.42 0.15
C PHE A 348 -13.71 2.65 -1.08
N MET A 349 -12.56 2.00 -0.92
CA MET A 349 -11.92 1.17 -1.94
C MET A 349 -11.47 -0.16 -1.32
N ILE A 350 -11.36 -1.19 -2.15
CA ILE A 350 -10.81 -2.49 -1.79
C ILE A 350 -9.48 -2.71 -2.50
N GLY A 351 -8.59 -3.46 -1.87
CA GLY A 351 -7.28 -3.78 -2.41
C GLY A 351 -6.76 -5.10 -1.86
N SER A 352 -5.86 -5.72 -2.61
CA SER A 352 -5.37 -7.06 -2.30
C SER A 352 -4.21 -7.05 -1.30
N ASP A 353 -3.43 -5.95 -1.25
CA ASP A 353 -2.16 -5.83 -0.52
C ASP A 353 -1.22 -7.02 -0.78
N VAL A 354 -1.19 -7.49 -2.03
CA VAL A 354 -0.24 -8.55 -2.41
C VAL A 354 1.17 -7.98 -2.50
N VAL A 355 2.13 -8.70 -1.92
CA VAL A 355 3.54 -8.32 -1.89
C VAL A 355 4.36 -9.28 -2.74
N GLY A 356 4.78 -8.83 -3.92
CA GLY A 356 5.58 -9.59 -4.88
C GLY A 356 4.93 -10.87 -5.42
N THR A 357 3.65 -11.12 -5.11
CA THR A 357 2.91 -12.35 -5.40
C THR A 357 1.53 -12.06 -5.99
N VAL A 358 1.53 -11.38 -7.14
CA VAL A 358 0.32 -10.91 -7.83
C VAL A 358 -0.68 -12.03 -8.15
N SER A 359 -0.22 -13.27 -8.32
CA SER A 359 -1.06 -14.45 -8.55
C SER A 359 -2.04 -14.74 -7.40
N ARG A 360 -1.80 -14.19 -6.20
CA ARG A 360 -2.69 -14.33 -5.04
C ARG A 360 -3.80 -13.29 -4.97
N MET A 361 -3.85 -12.33 -5.89
CA MET A 361 -4.82 -11.24 -5.90
C MET A 361 -6.28 -11.72 -5.82
N ASP A 362 -6.64 -12.75 -6.59
CA ASP A 362 -7.99 -13.31 -6.53
C ASP A 362 -8.32 -13.88 -5.14
N GLN A 363 -7.37 -14.61 -4.56
CA GLN A 363 -7.52 -15.21 -3.22
C GLN A 363 -7.76 -14.15 -2.15
N THR A 364 -7.07 -13.00 -2.22
CA THR A 364 -7.17 -11.93 -1.21
C THR A 364 -8.36 -11.00 -1.46
N LEU A 365 -8.84 -10.87 -2.69
CA LEU A 365 -10.03 -10.07 -3.00
C LEU A 365 -11.35 -10.80 -2.75
N ARG A 366 -11.38 -12.14 -2.84
CA ARG A 366 -12.61 -12.95 -2.60
C ARG A 366 -13.30 -12.70 -1.26
N PRO A 367 -12.60 -12.57 -0.13
CA PRO A 367 -13.24 -12.28 1.15
C PRO A 367 -14.08 -11.00 1.18
N TYR A 368 -13.80 -10.01 0.32
CA TYR A 368 -14.63 -8.80 0.22
C TYR A 368 -16.04 -9.07 -0.29
N ASP A 369 -16.31 -10.23 -0.90
CA ASP A 369 -17.64 -10.57 -1.40
C ASP A 369 -18.67 -10.55 -0.26
N GLU A 370 -18.32 -10.91 0.98
CA GLU A 370 -19.24 -10.83 2.13
C GLU A 370 -19.64 -9.37 2.45
N LEU A 371 -18.67 -8.45 2.48
CA LEU A 371 -18.94 -7.02 2.65
C LEU A 371 -19.78 -6.47 1.49
N LEU A 372 -19.37 -6.80 0.28
CA LEU A 372 -20.00 -6.30 -0.94
C LEU A 372 -21.44 -6.83 -1.06
N GLU A 373 -21.72 -8.08 -0.66
CA GLU A 373 -23.06 -8.66 -0.60
C GLU A 373 -23.99 -7.87 0.34
N ALA A 374 -23.49 -7.44 1.49
CA ALA A 374 -24.24 -6.66 2.47
C ALA A 374 -24.53 -5.21 2.02
N LEU A 375 -23.82 -4.70 1.02
CA LEU A 375 -24.02 -3.35 0.48
C LEU A 375 -25.15 -3.31 -0.56
N PRO A 376 -25.95 -2.21 -0.61
CA PRO A 376 -26.87 -1.95 -1.72
C PRO A 376 -26.13 -1.95 -3.07
N LYS A 377 -26.77 -2.48 -4.13
CA LYS A 377 -26.12 -2.72 -5.44
C LYS A 377 -25.38 -1.52 -6.01
N ASN A 378 -25.94 -0.30 -5.90
CA ASN A 378 -25.31 0.92 -6.39
C ASN A 378 -24.07 1.33 -5.59
N ILE A 379 -24.02 1.03 -4.30
CA ILE A 379 -22.87 1.31 -3.42
C ILE A 379 -21.81 0.21 -3.57
N ARG A 380 -22.25 -1.04 -3.71
CA ARG A 380 -21.39 -2.20 -3.96
C ARG A 380 -20.44 -1.98 -5.15
N ASN A 381 -20.98 -1.56 -6.30
CA ASN A 381 -20.17 -1.31 -7.50
C ASN A 381 -19.16 -0.17 -7.32
N LYS A 382 -19.54 0.85 -6.54
CA LYS A 382 -18.65 1.96 -6.18
C LYS A 382 -17.45 1.48 -5.36
N VAL A 383 -17.71 0.72 -4.30
CA VAL A 383 -16.67 0.20 -3.41
C VAL A 383 -15.79 -0.83 -4.13
N ALA A 384 -16.39 -1.69 -4.94
CA ALA A 384 -15.66 -2.72 -5.65
C ALA A 384 -14.78 -2.16 -6.77
N HIS A 385 -15.16 -1.06 -7.41
CA HIS A 385 -14.47 -0.57 -8.62
C HIS A 385 -14.57 0.94 -8.84
N ASP A 386 -15.79 1.51 -8.87
CA ASP A 386 -15.98 2.82 -9.49
C ASP A 386 -15.29 3.95 -8.73
N ASN A 387 -15.18 3.89 -7.40
CA ASN A 387 -14.50 4.92 -6.61
C ASN A 387 -13.04 5.06 -7.01
N PHE A 388 -12.36 3.93 -7.17
CA PHE A 388 -10.97 3.88 -7.64
C PHE A 388 -10.87 4.40 -9.07
N ALA A 389 -11.65 3.83 -9.99
CA ALA A 389 -11.59 4.19 -11.41
C ALA A 389 -11.89 5.68 -11.65
N ASN A 390 -12.93 6.21 -10.99
CA ASN A 390 -13.33 7.62 -11.10
C ASN A 390 -12.28 8.58 -10.54
N LEU A 391 -11.56 8.20 -9.47
CA LEU A 391 -10.47 9.02 -8.94
C LEU A 391 -9.36 9.14 -9.99
N PHE A 392 -8.87 8.02 -10.52
CA PHE A 392 -7.76 8.00 -11.47
C PHE A 392 -8.13 8.63 -12.81
N GLU A 393 -9.34 8.38 -13.32
CA GLU A 393 -9.85 9.03 -14.53
C GLU A 393 -9.88 10.56 -14.35
N ARG A 394 -10.46 11.05 -13.25
CA ARG A 394 -10.53 12.50 -12.97
C ARG A 394 -9.14 13.12 -12.87
N MET A 395 -8.21 12.45 -12.19
CA MET A 395 -6.84 12.93 -12.05
C MET A 395 -6.11 12.96 -13.41
N GLY A 396 -6.28 11.93 -14.24
CA GLY A 396 -5.77 11.90 -15.62
C GLY A 396 -6.33 13.03 -16.49
N LEU A 397 -7.64 13.27 -16.44
CA LEU A 397 -8.28 14.40 -17.16
C LEU A 397 -7.71 15.76 -16.73
N MET A 398 -7.44 15.94 -15.44
CA MET A 398 -6.82 17.17 -14.92
C MET A 398 -5.37 17.31 -15.38
N ARG A 399 -4.56 16.24 -15.37
CA ARG A 399 -3.20 16.25 -15.93
C ARG A 399 -3.22 16.64 -17.41
N LYS A 400 -4.07 16.00 -18.20
CA LYS A 400 -4.24 16.29 -19.64
C LYS A 400 -4.61 17.74 -19.88
N LYS A 401 -5.60 18.27 -19.15
CA LYS A 401 -6.05 19.67 -19.25
C LYS A 401 -4.92 20.67 -18.97
N ASN A 402 -3.96 20.30 -18.14
CA ASN A 402 -2.84 21.15 -17.74
C ASN A 402 -1.53 20.83 -18.50
N GLY A 403 -1.58 19.99 -19.54
CA GLY A 403 -0.40 19.65 -20.35
C GLY A 403 0.63 18.79 -19.62
N LEU A 404 0.21 18.03 -18.61
CA LEU A 404 1.07 17.19 -17.77
C LEU A 404 1.03 15.69 -18.17
N GLY A 405 0.64 15.37 -19.41
CA GLY A 405 0.47 13.99 -19.89
C GLY A 405 -0.99 13.52 -19.92
N ASP A 406 -1.27 12.47 -20.71
CA ASP A 406 -2.63 11.99 -20.97
C ASP A 406 -3.19 11.11 -19.84
N GLN A 407 -2.38 10.14 -19.39
CA GLN A 407 -2.72 9.25 -18.28
C GLN A 407 -1.68 9.43 -17.17
N GLY A 408 -0.45 8.93 -17.35
CA GLY A 408 0.65 9.22 -16.43
C GLY A 408 1.20 10.63 -16.59
N ILE A 409 1.88 11.12 -15.55
CA ILE A 409 2.51 12.44 -15.55
C ILE A 409 3.73 12.50 -16.47
N SER A 410 3.88 13.62 -17.19
CA SER A 410 5.09 14.02 -17.89
C SER A 410 5.47 15.44 -17.49
N LEU A 411 6.77 15.70 -17.40
CA LEU A 411 7.34 16.99 -17.03
C LEU A 411 8.33 17.43 -18.11
N SER A 412 8.41 18.73 -18.37
CA SER A 412 9.36 19.27 -19.34
C SER A 412 10.81 19.03 -18.87
N PRO A 413 11.79 18.92 -19.80
CA PRO A 413 13.19 18.69 -19.44
C PRO A 413 13.76 19.73 -18.46
N ASP A 414 13.31 20.97 -18.54
CA ASP A 414 13.71 22.12 -17.72
C ASP A 414 12.89 22.28 -16.42
N TYR A 415 11.83 21.46 -16.22
CA TYR A 415 11.01 21.54 -15.02
C TYR A 415 11.85 21.32 -13.74
N ALA A 416 11.67 22.19 -12.75
CA ALA A 416 12.22 22.01 -11.41
C ALA A 416 11.20 22.48 -10.38
N PHE A 417 11.16 21.82 -9.23
CA PHE A 417 10.33 22.25 -8.11
C PHE A 417 11.14 23.14 -7.18
N SER A 418 10.58 24.27 -6.73
CA SER A 418 11.35 25.30 -6.03
C SER A 418 11.99 24.79 -4.75
N ASP A 419 13.32 24.94 -4.59
CA ASP A 419 14.07 24.61 -3.36
C ASP A 419 13.65 25.42 -2.11
N LYS A 420 12.79 26.42 -2.27
CA LYS A 420 12.38 27.32 -1.19
C LYS A 420 10.95 27.08 -0.72
N LEU A 421 10.08 26.54 -1.57
CA LEU A 421 8.68 26.34 -1.22
C LEU A 421 8.51 25.14 -0.29
N HIS A 422 7.62 25.21 0.69
CA HIS A 422 7.24 24.05 1.53
C HIS A 422 8.38 23.34 2.30
N VAL A 423 9.58 23.92 2.39
CA VAL A 423 10.72 23.32 3.12
C VAL A 423 10.58 23.41 4.64
N ARG A 424 9.78 24.36 5.12
CA ARG A 424 9.43 24.58 6.53
C ARG A 424 7.93 24.88 6.61
N PRO A 425 7.07 23.86 6.48
CA PRO A 425 5.63 24.07 6.56
C PRO A 425 5.25 24.56 7.96
N ASP A 426 4.38 25.55 8.02
CA ASP A 426 3.76 26.01 9.27
C ASP A 426 2.52 25.16 9.55
N PHE A 427 2.74 23.99 10.14
CA PHE A 427 1.63 23.13 10.55
C PHE A 427 0.90 23.74 11.74
N LYS A 428 -0.39 24.03 11.55
CA LYS A 428 -1.28 24.35 12.67
C LYS A 428 -1.54 23.08 13.46
N LYS A 429 -1.15 23.06 14.74
CA LYS A 429 -1.39 21.92 15.62
C LYS A 429 -2.87 21.54 15.64
N SER A 430 -3.15 20.26 15.38
CA SER A 430 -4.51 19.73 15.43
C SER A 430 -4.84 19.20 16.83
N TYR A 431 -6.10 19.34 17.20
CA TYR A 431 -6.73 18.77 18.40
C TYR A 431 -7.95 17.94 18.00
N PHE A 432 -7.89 17.36 16.80
CA PHE A 432 -9.02 16.65 16.20
C PHE A 432 -9.47 15.51 17.10
N MET A 433 -8.55 14.63 17.51
CA MET A 433 -8.86 13.50 18.39
C MET A 433 -9.45 13.95 19.73
N GLU A 434 -8.79 14.89 20.39
CA GLU A 434 -9.12 15.33 21.75
C GLU A 434 -10.56 15.86 21.82
N LYS A 435 -10.95 16.71 20.86
CA LYS A 435 -12.32 17.25 20.77
C LYS A 435 -13.40 16.17 20.64
N ARG A 436 -13.09 15.05 19.95
CA ARG A 436 -14.04 13.93 19.79
C ARG A 436 -14.16 13.12 21.08
N ILE A 437 -13.04 12.91 21.77
CA ILE A 437 -13.06 12.22 23.07
C ILE A 437 -13.90 13.01 24.08
N GLU A 438 -13.72 14.34 24.15
CA GLU A 438 -14.52 15.21 25.01
C GLU A 438 -16.02 15.16 24.66
N SER A 439 -16.35 15.14 23.36
CA SER A 439 -17.73 15.00 22.90
C SER A 439 -18.36 13.64 23.25
N LEU A 440 -17.57 12.56 23.30
CA LEU A 440 -18.07 11.23 23.66
C LEU A 440 -18.27 11.08 25.18
N GLN A 441 -17.53 11.83 25.99
CA GLN A 441 -17.65 11.82 27.45
C GLN A 441 -18.79 12.71 27.97
N SER A 442 -19.32 13.59 27.12
CA SER A 442 -20.41 14.52 27.45
C SER A 442 -21.80 14.08 26.97
N GLN A 443 -21.86 12.94 26.27
CA GLN A 443 -23.08 12.21 25.89
C GLN A 443 -23.29 11.03 26.84
#